data_AF-A0A5C1HTQ4-F1
#
_entry.id   AF-A0A5C1HTQ4-F1
#
_cell.length_a   1.000
_cell.length_b   1.000
_cell.length_c   1.000
_cell.angle_alpha   90.00
_cell.angle_beta   90.00
_cell.angle_gamma   90.00
#
_symmetry.space_group_name_H-M   'P 1'
#
loop_
_entity.id
_entity.type
_entity.pdbx_description
1 polymer ?
#
loop_
_entity_poly.entity_id
_entity_poly.type
_entity_poly.pdbx_seq_one_letter_code
_entity_poly.pdbx_strand_id
1 'polypeptide(L)'
;MEQEFSLARGWKIFCYIACVLFIAAAVGMSYGVLIEGKPVLLAYSIPFFIWSVYMLIRIWKYKLIISDRQITEIHAFTTIVIHRTDIEAFRIDGNILTIFPRQKGQKKIRINGYRYLGNYRGLINWLSYQFNELNHLAYVKETQEILANPDFGFTTGEKAVKFKRARLITRVYNVISFGFIATPYIDGNITVNSIMLIYPFVGILILFLNRGVILLDTTAKSNHPNIGLGLVMPPLCMAIIVLLRYEVLDYARVWMPALVIGAVLFGLFSRVNKNTAGETYKSQYILIVIIIACYAFGGTIIINCDLDRSVPAITTAKVESQFKTTEKVTTYTLTLGPWGHRKQNEDVDIPGSLYKTISPGDIVNVNVKKGFFNIPWFYISR
;
A
#
# COMPACT_ATOMS: atom_id res chain seq x y z
N MET A 1 -11.36 25.00 35.19
CA MET A 1 -10.17 24.19 35.53
C MET A 1 -9.35 24.01 34.25
N GLU A 2 -8.07 24.36 34.26
CA GLU A 2 -7.19 24.10 33.11
C GLU A 2 -6.50 22.74 33.27
N GLN A 3 -6.65 21.87 32.28
CA GLN A 3 -6.02 20.55 32.28
C GLN A 3 -5.14 20.39 31.03
N GLU A 4 -3.84 20.15 31.27
CA GLU A 4 -2.87 19.90 30.21
C GLU A 4 -2.69 18.39 29.97
N PHE A 5 -2.85 17.97 28.73
CA PHE A 5 -2.59 16.62 28.25
C PHE A 5 -1.36 16.65 27.34
N SER A 6 -0.23 16.16 27.86
CA SER A 6 0.98 15.91 27.06
C SER A 6 1.16 14.41 26.80
N LEU A 7 2.13 14.06 25.94
CA LEU A 7 2.47 12.67 25.67
C LEU A 7 2.86 11.94 26.98
N ALA A 8 2.43 10.69 27.09
CA ALA A 8 2.74 9.82 28.22
C ALA A 8 4.26 9.64 28.35
N ARG A 9 4.76 9.58 29.59
CA ARG A 9 6.21 9.49 29.87
C ARG A 9 6.88 8.32 29.14
N GLY A 10 6.27 7.13 29.17
CA GLY A 10 6.79 5.96 28.47
C GLY A 10 6.88 6.15 26.95
N TRP A 11 5.89 6.84 26.35
CA TRP A 11 5.91 7.14 24.92
C TRP A 11 6.97 8.19 24.56
N LYS A 12 7.18 9.20 25.43
CA LYS A 12 8.28 10.17 25.26
C LYS A 12 9.63 9.45 25.25
N ILE A 13 9.87 8.55 26.21
CA ILE A 13 11.09 7.75 26.30
C ILE A 13 11.29 6.90 25.03
N PHE A 14 10.26 6.17 24.61
CA PHE A 14 10.30 5.38 23.37
C PHE A 14 10.68 6.24 22.16
N CYS A 15 10.03 7.40 21.99
CA CYS A 15 10.32 8.29 20.88
C CYS A 15 11.74 8.89 20.97
N TYR A 16 12.25 9.21 22.16
CA TYR A 16 13.65 9.65 22.32
C TYR A 16 14.63 8.57 21.87
N ILE A 17 14.42 7.32 22.29
CA ILE A 17 15.25 6.18 21.85
C ILE A 17 15.19 6.03 20.33
N ALA A 18 13.99 6.08 19.75
CA ALA A 18 13.81 5.99 18.30
C ALA A 18 14.51 7.14 17.55
N CYS A 19 14.45 8.38 18.07
CA CYS A 19 15.16 9.52 17.50
C CYS A 19 16.68 9.33 17.52
N VAL A 20 17.24 8.80 18.62
CA VAL A 20 18.68 8.48 18.71
C VAL A 20 19.07 7.44 17.67
N LEU A 21 18.28 6.37 17.52
CA LEU A 21 18.54 5.34 16.49
C LEU A 21 18.46 5.90 15.07
N PHE A 22 17.50 6.78 14.78
CA PHE A 22 17.41 7.43 13.46
C PHE A 22 18.55 8.39 13.19
N ILE A 23 19.03 9.13 14.20
CA ILE A 23 20.22 9.97 14.07
C ILE A 23 21.45 9.11 13.82
N ALA A 24 21.64 8.03 14.57
CA ALA A 24 22.75 7.10 14.36
C ALA A 24 22.72 6.48 12.95
N ALA A 25 21.55 6.09 12.46
CA ALA A 25 21.36 5.59 11.10
C ALA A 25 21.71 6.66 10.05
N ALA A 26 21.24 7.90 10.24
CA ALA A 26 21.55 9.01 9.33
C ALA A 26 23.06 9.33 9.29
N VAL A 27 23.73 9.32 10.45
CA VAL A 27 25.18 9.52 10.55
C VAL A 27 25.93 8.37 9.87
N GLY A 28 25.55 7.10 10.12
CA GLY A 28 26.16 5.94 9.49
C GLY A 28 26.00 5.94 7.97
N MET A 29 24.81 6.28 7.46
CA MET A 29 24.58 6.43 6.02
C MET A 29 25.42 7.55 5.40
N SER A 30 25.56 8.68 6.10
CA SER A 30 26.37 9.82 5.66
C SER A 30 27.86 9.48 5.66
N TYR A 31 28.33 8.70 6.64
CA TYR A 31 29.69 8.18 6.70
C TYR A 31 29.97 7.20 5.55
N GLY A 32 29.01 6.34 5.21
CA GLY A 32 29.09 5.46 4.05
C GLY A 32 29.26 6.22 2.72
N VAL A 33 28.75 7.45 2.60
CA VAL A 33 29.01 8.29 1.42
C VAL A 33 30.44 8.77 1.34
N LEU A 34 31.03 9.15 2.47
CA LEU A 34 32.42 9.60 2.53
C LEU A 34 33.42 8.49 2.16
N ILE A 35 33.09 7.23 2.48
CA ILE A 35 33.95 6.07 2.18
C ILE A 35 33.67 5.51 0.79
N GLU A 36 32.41 5.27 0.44
CA GLU A 36 32.04 4.52 -0.78
C GLU A 36 31.69 5.40 -1.98
N GLY A 37 31.64 6.74 -1.80
CA GLY A 37 31.34 7.67 -2.88
C GLY A 37 29.94 7.52 -3.49
N LYS A 38 28.98 6.96 -2.75
CA LYS A 38 27.59 6.74 -3.20
C LYS A 38 26.66 7.87 -2.73
N PRO A 39 26.45 8.94 -3.52
CA PRO A 39 25.64 10.09 -3.09
C PRO A 39 24.17 9.75 -2.83
N VAL A 40 23.68 8.63 -3.35
CA VAL A 40 22.29 8.15 -3.13
C VAL A 40 21.98 7.92 -1.64
N LEU A 41 22.97 7.57 -0.81
CA LEU A 41 22.74 7.39 0.63
C LEU A 41 22.48 8.73 1.36
N LEU A 42 22.96 9.87 0.82
CA LEU A 42 22.62 11.19 1.37
C LEU A 42 21.13 11.52 1.16
N ALA A 43 20.54 11.04 0.06
CA ALA A 43 19.12 11.23 -0.20
C ALA A 43 18.23 10.55 0.85
N TYR A 44 18.75 9.52 1.55
CA TYR A 44 18.08 8.88 2.68
C TYR A 44 18.50 9.47 4.03
N SER A 45 19.78 9.81 4.23
CA SER A 45 20.24 10.34 5.52
C SER A 45 19.56 11.66 5.90
N ILE A 46 19.36 12.56 4.93
CA ILE A 46 18.76 13.87 5.15
C ILE A 46 17.30 13.75 5.64
N PRO A 47 16.39 13.01 4.98
CA PRO A 47 15.04 12.80 5.49
C PRO A 47 14.99 12.15 6.86
N PHE A 48 15.83 11.14 7.14
CA PHE A 48 15.87 10.49 8.45
C PHE A 48 16.28 11.47 9.56
N PHE A 49 17.28 12.32 9.28
CA PHE A 49 17.72 13.36 10.21
C PHE A 49 16.63 14.42 10.42
N ILE A 50 16.06 14.97 9.35
CA ILE A 50 14.97 15.96 9.41
C ILE A 50 13.77 15.38 10.17
N TRP A 51 13.39 14.14 9.91
CA TRP A 51 12.30 13.46 10.59
C TRP A 51 12.57 13.28 12.08
N SER A 52 13.80 12.91 12.46
CA SER A 52 14.19 12.79 13.86
C SER A 52 14.12 14.14 14.60
N VAL A 53 14.64 15.21 13.97
CA VAL A 53 14.56 16.57 14.51
C VAL A 53 13.11 17.03 14.65
N TYR A 54 12.29 16.82 13.61
CA TYR A 54 10.86 17.11 13.66
C TYR A 54 10.16 16.38 14.81
N MET A 55 10.46 15.09 15.00
CA MET A 55 9.89 14.30 16.09
C MET A 55 10.33 14.82 17.46
N LEU A 56 11.58 15.22 17.65
CA LEU A 56 12.06 15.83 18.89
C LEU A 56 11.32 17.14 19.22
N ILE A 57 11.20 18.04 18.23
CA ILE A 57 10.45 19.29 18.38
C ILE A 57 8.99 18.99 18.73
N ARG A 58 8.39 18.01 18.06
CA ARG A 58 7.02 17.58 18.32
C ARG A 58 6.84 17.03 19.72
N ILE A 59 7.74 16.17 20.22
CA ILE A 59 7.67 15.63 21.59
C ILE A 59 7.70 16.75 22.64
N TRP A 60 8.52 17.78 22.39
CA TRP A 60 8.71 18.89 23.32
C TRP A 60 7.55 19.88 23.30
N LYS A 61 7.07 20.26 22.10
CA LYS A 61 6.02 21.28 21.93
C LYS A 61 4.60 20.74 22.01
N TYR A 62 4.37 19.46 21.73
CA TYR A 62 3.02 18.95 21.61
C TYR A 62 2.28 18.93 22.94
N LYS A 63 1.19 19.69 23.00
CA LYS A 63 0.32 19.83 24.17
C LYS A 63 -1.12 20.00 23.73
N LEU A 64 -2.03 19.36 24.46
CA LEU A 64 -3.46 19.61 24.35
C LEU A 64 -3.90 20.24 25.67
N ILE A 65 -4.42 21.46 25.61
CA ILE A 65 -4.89 22.21 26.78
C ILE A 65 -6.41 22.29 26.69
N ILE A 66 -7.08 21.81 27.74
CA ILE A 66 -8.52 21.99 27.90
C ILE A 66 -8.74 23.01 29.01
N SER A 67 -9.38 24.13 28.65
CA SER A 67 -9.85 25.14 29.59
C SER A 67 -11.38 25.19 29.55
N ASP A 68 -12.01 25.85 30.52
CA ASP A 68 -13.49 25.90 30.59
C ASP A 68 -14.13 26.55 29.36
N ARG A 69 -13.37 27.40 28.65
CA ARG A 69 -13.82 28.20 27.50
C ARG A 69 -13.37 27.67 26.14
N GLN A 70 -12.28 26.91 26.06
CA GLN A 70 -11.68 26.51 24.78
C GLN A 70 -10.83 25.25 24.90
N ILE A 71 -10.68 24.55 23.78
CA ILE A 71 -9.72 23.46 23.59
C ILE A 71 -8.64 23.97 22.65
N THR A 72 -7.38 23.89 23.11
CA THR A 72 -6.21 24.33 22.34
C THR A 72 -5.29 23.14 22.09
N GLU A 73 -5.05 22.84 20.82
CA GLU A 73 -4.08 21.84 20.38
C GLU A 73 -2.84 22.55 19.82
N ILE A 74 -1.69 22.33 20.47
CA ILE A 74 -0.39 22.88 20.07
C ILE A 74 0.41 21.78 19.40
N HIS A 75 0.77 21.98 18.13
CA HIS A 75 1.67 21.14 17.35
C HIS A 75 3.08 21.75 17.29
N ALA A 76 4.00 21.10 16.58
CA ALA A 76 5.36 21.61 16.38
C ALA A 76 5.41 23.01 15.74
N PHE A 77 4.49 23.30 14.81
CA PHE A 77 4.46 24.53 14.01
C PHE A 77 3.08 25.21 13.92
N THR A 78 2.04 24.61 14.48
CA THR A 78 0.67 25.13 14.36
C THR A 78 -0.05 25.03 15.70
N THR A 79 -0.90 26.00 15.98
CA THR A 79 -1.81 25.98 17.14
C THR A 79 -3.23 26.08 16.62
N ILE A 80 -4.09 25.17 17.06
CA ILE A 80 -5.50 25.13 16.72
C ILE A 80 -6.28 25.40 18.00
N VAL A 81 -7.14 26.42 17.98
CA VAL A 81 -8.01 26.77 19.11
C VAL A 81 -9.46 26.62 18.66
N ILE A 82 -10.27 25.93 19.45
CA ILE A 82 -11.71 25.82 19.26
C ILE A 82 -12.40 26.24 20.56
N HIS A 83 -13.32 27.20 20.48
CA HIS A 83 -14.14 27.59 21.61
C HIS A 83 -15.16 26.50 21.94
N ARG A 84 -15.43 26.31 23.22
CA ARG A 84 -16.30 25.23 23.70
C ARG A 84 -17.73 25.32 23.17
N THR A 85 -18.25 26.54 23.01
CA THR A 85 -19.57 26.82 22.41
C THR A 85 -19.68 26.36 20.96
N ASP A 86 -18.53 26.31 20.30
CA ASP A 86 -18.43 26.00 18.88
C ASP A 86 -18.21 24.51 18.65
N ILE A 87 -18.15 23.68 19.70
CA ILE A 87 -18.04 22.24 19.58
C ILE A 87 -19.45 21.64 19.47
N GLU A 88 -19.68 20.84 18.42
CA GLU A 88 -20.92 20.12 18.23
C GLU A 88 -20.84 18.71 18.82
N ALA A 89 -19.76 18.00 18.51
CA ALA A 89 -19.59 16.60 18.86
C ALA A 89 -18.13 16.17 18.77
N PHE A 90 -17.82 14.98 19.27
CA PHE A 90 -16.51 14.34 19.07
C PHE A 90 -16.67 12.93 18.51
N ARG A 91 -15.61 12.37 17.93
CA ARG A 91 -15.60 10.99 17.39
C ARG A 91 -14.30 10.32 17.75
N ILE A 92 -14.41 9.07 18.19
CA ILE A 92 -13.26 8.17 18.36
C ILE A 92 -13.28 7.15 17.21
N ASP A 93 -12.20 7.10 16.44
CA ASP A 93 -11.99 6.11 15.39
C ASP A 93 -10.64 5.42 15.62
N GLY A 94 -10.69 4.24 16.24
CA GLY A 94 -9.51 3.48 16.62
C GLY A 94 -8.61 4.23 17.61
N ASN A 95 -7.50 4.79 17.11
CA ASN A 95 -6.55 5.60 17.87
C ASN A 95 -6.59 7.09 17.47
N ILE A 96 -7.65 7.53 16.81
CA ILE A 96 -7.82 8.90 16.33
C ILE A 96 -9.02 9.50 17.06
N LEU A 97 -8.81 10.62 17.74
CA LEU A 97 -9.88 11.41 18.35
C LEU A 97 -10.08 12.68 17.52
N THR A 98 -11.29 12.90 17.02
CA THR A 98 -11.64 14.09 16.23
C THR A 98 -12.73 14.88 16.94
N ILE A 99 -12.51 16.18 17.14
CA ILE A 99 -13.49 17.10 17.72
C ILE A 99 -14.04 17.97 16.58
N PHE A 100 -15.36 17.94 16.40
CA PHE A 100 -16.05 18.61 15.31
C PHE A 100 -16.58 19.98 15.74
N PRO A 101 -16.25 21.05 14.99
CA PRO A 101 -16.87 22.34 15.19
C PRO A 101 -18.30 22.34 14.61
N ARG A 102 -19.17 23.16 15.21
CA ARG A 102 -20.59 23.35 14.87
C ARG A 102 -20.79 24.09 13.55
N GLN A 103 -19.86 24.96 13.17
CA GLN A 103 -19.92 25.69 11.91
C GLN A 103 -19.11 24.99 10.81
N LYS A 104 -19.75 24.75 9.66
CA LYS A 104 -19.07 24.24 8.46
C LYS A 104 -18.00 25.24 8.00
N GLY A 105 -16.74 24.79 7.92
CA GLY A 105 -15.60 25.60 7.50
C GLY A 105 -14.56 25.89 8.60
N GLN A 106 -14.91 25.69 9.87
CA GLN A 106 -13.94 25.79 10.97
C GLN A 106 -13.00 24.56 11.00
N LYS A 107 -11.75 24.78 11.43
CA LYS A 107 -10.76 23.69 11.53
C LYS A 107 -11.16 22.73 12.65
N LYS A 108 -11.25 21.44 12.33
CA LYS A 108 -11.42 20.36 13.32
C LYS A 108 -10.11 20.07 14.04
N ILE A 109 -10.19 19.72 15.32
CA ILE A 109 -9.06 19.18 16.08
C ILE A 109 -9.00 17.68 15.83
N ARG A 110 -7.88 17.17 15.32
CA ARG A 110 -7.67 15.75 15.01
C ARG A 110 -6.42 15.23 15.71
N ILE A 111 -6.64 14.52 16.80
CA ILE A 111 -5.60 13.95 17.63
C ILE A 111 -5.31 12.52 17.17
N ASN A 112 -4.27 12.37 16.35
CA ASN A 112 -3.77 11.05 15.97
C ASN A 112 -2.93 10.47 17.12
N GLY A 113 -3.32 9.32 17.64
CA GLY A 113 -2.61 8.68 18.75
C GLY A 113 -3.04 9.17 20.13
N TYR A 114 -4.31 9.56 20.31
CA TYR A 114 -4.79 10.13 21.57
C TYR A 114 -4.53 9.21 22.79
N ARG A 115 -4.45 7.88 22.59
CA ARG A 115 -4.12 6.91 23.64
C ARG A 115 -2.71 7.05 24.20
N TYR A 116 -1.82 7.73 23.48
CA TYR A 116 -0.47 8.02 23.93
C TYR A 116 -0.40 9.28 24.82
N LEU A 117 -1.52 9.94 25.11
CA LEU A 117 -1.58 11.03 26.08
C LEU A 117 -1.55 10.48 27.52
N GLY A 118 -0.83 11.16 28.42
CA GLY A 118 -0.63 10.73 29.80
C GLY A 118 -1.92 10.56 30.62
N ASN A 119 -3.01 11.22 30.24
CA ASN A 119 -4.34 11.08 30.85
C ASN A 119 -5.47 10.98 29.79
N TYR A 120 -5.28 10.16 28.77
CA TYR A 120 -6.26 10.03 27.69
C TYR A 120 -7.66 9.56 28.18
N ARG A 121 -7.73 8.81 29.29
CA ARG A 121 -9.01 8.37 29.88
C ARG A 121 -9.79 9.54 30.47
N GLY A 122 -9.11 10.44 31.20
CA GLY A 122 -9.71 11.67 31.69
C GLY A 122 -10.24 12.55 30.55
N LEU A 123 -9.47 12.65 29.46
CA LEU A 123 -9.90 13.36 28.24
C LEU A 123 -11.18 12.76 27.64
N ILE A 124 -11.27 11.44 27.48
CA ILE A 124 -12.48 10.78 26.96
C ILE A 124 -13.67 11.00 27.89
N ASN A 125 -13.48 10.80 29.19
CA ASN A 125 -14.56 10.94 30.16
C ASN A 125 -15.10 12.38 30.16
N TRP A 126 -14.21 13.36 30.11
CA TRP A 126 -14.60 14.77 30.01
C TRP A 126 -15.37 15.06 28.71
N LEU A 127 -14.87 14.58 27.56
CA LEU A 127 -15.56 14.74 26.27
C LEU A 127 -16.94 14.07 26.26
N SER A 128 -17.03 12.85 26.79
CA SER A 128 -18.26 12.05 26.84
C SER A 128 -19.30 12.63 27.78
N TYR A 129 -18.87 13.34 28.83
CA TYR A 129 -19.77 14.04 29.75
C TYR A 129 -20.30 15.35 29.15
N GLN A 130 -19.52 16.02 28.29
CA GLN A 130 -19.83 17.36 27.80
C GLN A 130 -20.47 17.37 26.40
N PHE A 131 -20.20 16.37 25.58
CA PHE A 131 -20.57 16.33 24.17
C PHE A 131 -21.05 14.94 23.77
N ASN A 132 -21.86 14.89 22.70
CA ASN A 132 -22.28 13.62 22.13
C ASN A 132 -21.15 13.01 21.29
N GLU A 133 -20.94 11.70 21.43
CA GLU A 133 -20.03 10.97 20.55
C GLU A 133 -20.72 10.71 19.20
N LEU A 134 -20.28 11.43 18.17
CA LEU A 134 -20.70 11.32 16.78
C LEU A 134 -20.14 10.02 16.16
N ASN A 135 -20.62 8.88 16.66
CA ASN A 135 -20.65 7.55 16.04
C ASN A 135 -20.88 6.41 17.05
N HIS A 136 -20.90 6.62 18.38
CA HIS A 136 -21.05 5.49 19.33
C HIS A 136 -22.36 4.72 19.12
N LEU A 137 -23.48 5.43 18.90
CA LEU A 137 -24.77 4.80 18.64
C LEU A 137 -24.80 4.07 17.29
N ALA A 138 -24.17 4.62 16.24
CA ALA A 138 -24.07 3.95 14.94
C ALA A 138 -23.13 2.73 15.00
N TYR A 139 -22.02 2.84 15.73
CA TYR A 139 -21.04 1.78 15.98
C TYR A 139 -21.64 0.62 16.78
N VAL A 140 -22.36 0.94 17.86
CA VAL A 140 -23.08 -0.06 18.68
C VAL A 140 -24.23 -0.66 17.87
N LYS A 141 -24.99 0.13 17.12
CA LYS A 141 -26.09 -0.35 16.27
C LYS A 141 -25.59 -1.27 15.16
N GLU A 142 -24.55 -0.88 14.42
CA GLU A 142 -23.96 -1.72 13.36
C GLU A 142 -23.36 -3.01 13.95
N THR A 143 -22.67 -2.92 15.09
CA THR A 143 -22.15 -4.11 15.79
C THR A 143 -23.28 -5.01 16.29
N GLN A 144 -24.38 -4.44 16.78
CA GLN A 144 -25.58 -5.19 17.17
C GLN A 144 -26.29 -5.80 15.97
N GLU A 145 -26.37 -5.12 14.82
CA GLU A 145 -26.91 -5.64 13.57
C GLU A 145 -26.07 -6.81 13.04
N ILE A 146 -24.74 -6.70 13.09
CA ILE A 146 -23.79 -7.78 12.78
C ILE A 146 -23.97 -8.95 13.76
N LEU A 147 -24.17 -8.70 15.05
CA LEU A 147 -24.41 -9.77 16.04
C LEU A 147 -25.86 -10.31 16.01
N ALA A 148 -26.81 -9.57 15.44
CA ALA A 148 -28.21 -9.97 15.31
C ALA A 148 -28.43 -10.81 14.04
N ASN A 149 -27.63 -10.63 13.00
CA ASN A 149 -27.81 -11.36 11.75
C ASN A 149 -27.63 -12.90 11.96
N PRO A 150 -28.62 -13.72 11.56
CA PRO A 150 -28.63 -15.17 11.78
C PRO A 150 -27.54 -15.93 11.00
N ASP A 151 -26.97 -15.37 9.94
CA ASP A 151 -25.92 -16.00 9.12
C ASP A 151 -24.56 -16.12 9.85
N PHE A 152 -24.43 -15.48 11.03
CA PHE A 152 -23.17 -15.39 11.76
C PHE A 152 -22.99 -16.43 12.88
N GLY A 153 -24.02 -17.21 13.24
CA GLY A 153 -23.99 -18.27 14.26
C GLY A 153 -25.27 -18.34 15.10
N PHE A 154 -25.45 -19.41 15.89
CA PHE A 154 -26.67 -19.59 16.70
C PHE A 154 -26.59 -18.84 18.05
N THR A 155 -25.39 -18.58 18.57
CA THR A 155 -25.19 -17.86 19.85
C THR A 155 -24.38 -16.57 19.70
N THR A 156 -24.61 -15.59 20.57
CA THR A 156 -23.87 -14.31 20.60
C THR A 156 -22.37 -14.48 20.85
N GLY A 157 -21.97 -15.50 21.61
CA GLY A 157 -20.56 -15.84 21.86
C GLY A 157 -19.84 -16.35 20.61
N GLU A 158 -20.45 -17.27 19.86
CA GLU A 158 -19.90 -17.80 18.61
C GLU A 158 -19.75 -16.71 17.54
N LYS A 159 -20.73 -15.81 17.43
CA LYS A 159 -20.69 -14.67 16.51
C LYS A 159 -19.51 -13.75 16.79
N ALA A 160 -19.24 -13.45 18.07
CA ALA A 160 -18.12 -12.59 18.46
C ALA A 160 -16.74 -13.25 18.15
N VAL A 161 -16.61 -14.56 18.33
CA VAL A 161 -15.39 -15.31 17.98
C VAL A 161 -15.16 -15.32 16.47
N LYS A 162 -16.21 -15.58 15.68
CA LYS A 162 -16.14 -15.55 14.21
C LYS A 162 -15.71 -14.19 13.69
N PHE A 163 -16.25 -13.10 14.25
CA PHE A 163 -15.87 -11.73 13.91
C PHE A 163 -14.41 -11.41 14.26
N LYS A 164 -13.94 -11.77 15.46
CA LYS A 164 -12.53 -11.60 15.85
C LYS A 164 -11.58 -12.36 14.93
N ARG A 165 -11.94 -13.60 14.55
CA ARG A 165 -11.17 -14.42 13.62
C ARG A 165 -11.12 -13.77 12.22
N ALA A 166 -12.26 -13.32 11.71
CA ALA A 166 -12.33 -12.60 10.44
C ALA A 166 -11.39 -11.38 10.44
N ARG A 167 -11.40 -10.58 11.51
CA ARG A 167 -10.51 -9.41 11.66
C ARG A 167 -9.02 -9.76 11.70
N LEU A 168 -8.66 -10.89 12.32
CA LEU A 168 -7.28 -11.36 12.31
C LEU A 168 -6.86 -11.80 10.90
N ILE A 169 -7.70 -12.59 10.22
CA ILE A 169 -7.46 -13.07 8.85
C ILE A 169 -7.24 -11.88 7.92
N THR A 170 -8.13 -10.88 7.93
CA THR A 170 -8.00 -9.71 7.06
C THR A 170 -6.75 -8.89 7.36
N ARG A 171 -6.38 -8.73 8.63
CA ARG A 171 -5.16 -8.02 9.01
C ARG A 171 -3.92 -8.75 8.50
N VAL A 172 -3.82 -10.06 8.73
CA VAL A 172 -2.69 -10.87 8.27
C VAL A 172 -2.59 -10.81 6.75
N TYR A 173 -3.71 -11.00 6.05
CA TYR A 173 -3.78 -10.90 4.60
C TYR A 173 -3.36 -9.51 4.06
N ASN A 174 -3.79 -8.42 4.70
CA ASN A 174 -3.38 -7.08 4.27
C ASN A 174 -1.90 -6.81 4.60
N VAL A 175 -1.36 -7.31 5.71
CA VAL A 175 0.04 -7.11 6.09
C VAL A 175 0.97 -7.86 5.15
N ILE A 176 0.67 -9.12 4.83
CA ILE A 176 1.48 -9.93 3.91
C ILE A 176 1.55 -9.26 2.52
N SER A 177 0.46 -8.65 2.05
CA SER A 177 0.46 -8.01 0.73
C SER A 177 1.45 -6.84 0.61
N PHE A 178 1.75 -6.14 1.71
CA PHE A 178 2.78 -5.08 1.70
C PHE A 178 4.18 -5.65 1.43
N GLY A 179 4.42 -6.93 1.75
CA GLY A 179 5.66 -7.61 1.40
C GLY A 179 5.92 -7.67 -0.10
N PHE A 180 4.86 -7.65 -0.93
CA PHE A 180 5.01 -7.65 -2.39
C PHE A 180 5.50 -6.31 -2.97
N ILE A 181 5.52 -5.21 -2.21
CA ILE A 181 5.98 -3.91 -2.72
C ILE A 181 7.47 -3.95 -3.08
N ALA A 182 8.26 -4.77 -2.40
CA ALA A 182 9.68 -4.90 -2.68
C ALA A 182 9.98 -5.78 -3.91
N THR A 183 9.02 -6.59 -4.38
CA THR A 183 9.28 -7.61 -5.40
C THR A 183 9.63 -7.07 -6.79
N PRO A 184 9.14 -5.90 -7.25
CA PRO A 184 9.59 -5.33 -8.51
C PRO A 184 11.08 -4.95 -8.50
N TYR A 185 11.69 -4.79 -7.32
CA TYR A 185 13.07 -4.33 -7.14
C TYR A 185 14.04 -5.45 -6.76
N ILE A 186 13.54 -6.64 -6.48
CA ILE A 186 14.34 -7.82 -6.11
C ILE A 186 14.46 -8.71 -7.35
N ASP A 187 15.62 -9.34 -7.53
CA ASP A 187 15.88 -10.24 -8.65
C ASP A 187 14.76 -11.27 -8.84
N GLY A 188 14.41 -11.48 -10.10
CA GLY A 188 13.19 -12.12 -10.50
C GLY A 188 13.05 -13.58 -10.14
N ASN A 189 12.35 -13.86 -9.06
CA ASN A 189 12.04 -15.22 -8.64
C ASN A 189 10.64 -15.65 -9.11
N ILE A 190 10.59 -16.62 -10.02
CA ILE A 190 9.35 -17.26 -10.50
C ILE A 190 8.42 -17.72 -9.37
N THR A 191 8.99 -18.13 -8.23
CA THR A 191 8.24 -18.56 -7.05
C THR A 191 7.42 -17.41 -6.47
N VAL A 192 8.01 -16.22 -6.37
CA VAL A 192 7.35 -15.03 -5.82
C VAL A 192 6.23 -14.57 -6.76
N ASN A 193 6.51 -14.54 -8.07
CA ASN A 193 5.50 -14.25 -9.09
C ASN A 193 4.32 -15.23 -9.03
N SER A 194 4.61 -16.53 -8.86
CA SER A 194 3.57 -17.57 -8.71
C SER A 194 2.72 -17.37 -7.45
N ILE A 195 3.33 -17.00 -6.32
CA ILE A 195 2.60 -16.66 -5.10
C ILE A 195 1.68 -15.46 -5.34
N MET A 196 2.17 -14.41 -6.02
CA MET A 196 1.38 -13.21 -6.34
C MET A 196 0.20 -13.50 -7.26
N LEU A 197 0.32 -14.47 -8.19
CA LEU A 197 -0.80 -14.94 -9.02
C LEU A 197 -1.87 -15.64 -8.18
N ILE A 198 -1.48 -16.49 -7.23
CA ILE A 198 -2.42 -17.25 -6.40
C ILE A 198 -3.09 -16.35 -5.34
N TYR A 199 -2.39 -15.30 -4.89
CA TYR A 199 -2.80 -14.48 -3.75
C TYR A 199 -4.23 -13.91 -3.83
N PRO A 200 -4.65 -13.26 -4.94
CA PRO A 200 -6.00 -12.69 -5.04
C PRO A 200 -7.10 -13.75 -4.99
N PHE A 201 -6.85 -14.98 -5.46
CA PHE A 201 -7.81 -16.08 -5.34
C PHE A 201 -8.00 -16.51 -3.89
N VAL A 202 -6.93 -16.47 -3.08
CA VAL A 202 -7.04 -16.69 -1.63
C VAL A 202 -7.91 -15.60 -1.00
N GLY A 203 -7.75 -14.35 -1.40
CA GLY A 203 -8.61 -13.24 -0.96
C GLY A 203 -10.09 -13.43 -1.34
N ILE A 204 -10.36 -13.83 -2.58
CA ILE A 204 -11.71 -14.16 -3.06
C ILE A 204 -12.31 -15.32 -2.26
N LEU A 205 -11.51 -16.37 -1.99
CA LEU A 205 -11.93 -17.50 -1.17
C LEU A 205 -12.26 -17.06 0.27
N ILE A 206 -11.44 -16.19 0.87
CA ILE A 206 -11.70 -15.61 2.19
C ILE A 206 -13.05 -14.87 2.19
N LEU A 207 -13.34 -14.04 1.18
CA LEU A 207 -14.64 -13.37 1.08
C LEU A 207 -15.79 -14.37 0.92
N PHE A 208 -15.62 -15.37 0.08
CA PHE A 208 -16.63 -16.39 -0.17
C PHE A 208 -16.97 -17.19 1.09
N LEU A 209 -15.95 -17.60 1.86
CA LEU A 209 -16.12 -18.37 3.10
C LEU A 209 -16.71 -17.53 4.25
N ASN A 210 -16.49 -16.21 4.23
CA ASN A 210 -16.91 -15.31 5.31
C ASN A 210 -18.20 -14.52 4.98
N ARG A 211 -18.95 -14.89 3.92
CA ARG A 211 -20.31 -14.42 3.55
C ARG A 211 -20.80 -13.16 4.30
N GLY A 212 -20.32 -11.99 3.90
CA GLY A 212 -20.77 -10.69 4.43
C GLY A 212 -20.14 -10.22 5.74
N VAL A 213 -19.38 -11.06 6.48
CA VAL A 213 -18.57 -10.60 7.62
C VAL A 213 -17.44 -9.68 7.14
N ILE A 214 -16.74 -10.12 6.09
CA ILE A 214 -15.58 -9.44 5.53
C ILE A 214 -16.05 -8.68 4.28
N LEU A 215 -15.73 -7.40 4.22
CA LEU A 215 -16.06 -6.53 3.10
C LEU A 215 -14.83 -6.27 2.22
N LEU A 216 -15.09 -6.02 0.93
CA LEU A 216 -14.02 -5.69 -0.03
C LEU A 216 -13.52 -4.26 0.19
N ASP A 217 -14.44 -3.32 0.39
CA ASP A 217 -14.17 -1.93 0.75
C ASP A 217 -15.14 -1.52 1.85
N THR A 218 -14.66 -0.69 2.77
CA THR A 218 -15.42 -0.19 3.92
C THR A 218 -15.30 1.32 3.96
N THR A 219 -16.41 2.01 4.18
CA THR A 219 -16.34 3.43 4.53
C THR A 219 -15.60 3.60 5.86
N ALA A 220 -15.05 4.77 6.13
CA ALA A 220 -14.41 5.10 7.41
C ALA A 220 -15.36 4.98 8.64
N LYS A 221 -16.64 4.66 8.43
CA LYS A 221 -17.64 4.47 9.48
C LYS A 221 -17.97 3.00 9.75
N SER A 222 -17.59 2.07 8.87
CA SER A 222 -17.98 0.65 8.97
C SER A 222 -17.04 -0.14 9.87
N ASN A 223 -17.60 -0.93 10.77
CA ASN A 223 -16.83 -1.78 11.68
C ASN A 223 -16.38 -3.12 11.05
N HIS A 224 -16.85 -3.43 9.84
CA HIS A 224 -16.50 -4.68 9.16
C HIS A 224 -14.98 -4.78 8.86
N PRO A 225 -14.38 -5.96 9.04
CA PRO A 225 -13.04 -6.24 8.52
C PRO A 225 -12.99 -6.08 7.00
N ASN A 226 -11.95 -5.40 6.48
CA ASN A 226 -11.75 -5.23 5.04
C ASN A 226 -10.49 -5.91 4.51
N ILE A 227 -10.52 -6.35 3.25
CA ILE A 227 -9.36 -6.95 2.56
C ILE A 227 -8.93 -6.22 1.28
N GLY A 228 -9.56 -5.09 0.95
CA GLY A 228 -9.35 -4.40 -0.32
C GLY A 228 -7.88 -4.10 -0.62
N LEU A 229 -7.15 -3.57 0.37
CA LEU A 229 -5.71 -3.31 0.21
C LEU A 229 -4.91 -4.58 -0.08
N GLY A 230 -5.18 -5.67 0.65
CA GLY A 230 -4.55 -6.96 0.43
C GLY A 230 -4.79 -7.53 -0.96
N LEU A 231 -5.93 -7.20 -1.56
CA LEU A 231 -6.35 -7.69 -2.87
C LEU A 231 -5.81 -6.86 -4.03
N VAL A 232 -5.62 -5.55 -3.84
CA VAL A 232 -5.13 -4.63 -4.88
C VAL A 232 -3.62 -4.67 -5.03
N MET A 233 -2.88 -4.80 -3.91
CA MET A 233 -1.43 -4.65 -3.91
C MET A 233 -0.71 -5.67 -4.82
N PRO A 234 -0.97 -7.00 -4.75
CA PRO A 234 -0.29 -7.94 -5.63
C PRO A 234 -0.55 -7.70 -7.14
N PRO A 235 -1.81 -7.52 -7.61
CA PRO A 235 -2.09 -7.13 -8.99
C PRO A 235 -1.35 -5.86 -9.44
N LEU A 236 -1.31 -4.84 -8.60
CA LEU A 236 -0.61 -3.59 -8.90
C LEU A 236 0.90 -3.83 -9.05
N CYS A 237 1.50 -4.58 -8.13
CA CYS A 237 2.90 -4.97 -8.21
C CYS A 237 3.20 -5.85 -9.43
N MET A 238 2.30 -6.76 -9.83
CA MET A 238 2.44 -7.52 -11.08
C MET A 238 2.45 -6.61 -12.31
N ALA A 239 1.55 -5.63 -12.37
CA ALA A 239 1.54 -4.64 -13.45
C ALA A 239 2.86 -3.84 -13.51
N ILE A 240 3.42 -3.48 -12.36
CA ILE A 240 4.73 -2.80 -12.31
C ILE A 240 5.87 -3.75 -12.74
N ILE A 241 5.87 -5.00 -12.26
CA ILE A 241 6.87 -6.01 -12.63
C ILE A 241 6.94 -6.17 -14.15
N VAL A 242 5.79 -6.26 -14.83
CA VAL A 242 5.80 -6.51 -16.26
C VAL A 242 6.33 -5.34 -17.07
N LEU A 243 6.08 -4.11 -16.62
CA LEU A 243 6.59 -2.90 -17.25
C LEU A 243 8.10 -2.72 -17.04
N LEU A 244 8.66 -3.27 -15.95
CA LEU A 244 10.07 -3.11 -15.62
C LEU A 244 10.97 -4.25 -16.14
N ARG A 245 10.39 -5.42 -16.44
CA ARG A 245 11.20 -6.65 -16.60
C ARG A 245 10.96 -7.44 -17.88
N TYR A 246 9.85 -7.25 -18.58
CA TYR A 246 9.56 -8.00 -19.80
C TYR A 246 9.40 -7.06 -20.98
N GLU A 247 10.12 -7.37 -22.05
CA GLU A 247 10.00 -6.68 -23.32
C GLU A 247 9.09 -7.47 -24.27
N VAL A 248 7.80 -7.15 -24.25
CA VAL A 248 6.78 -7.79 -25.10
C VAL A 248 6.82 -7.19 -26.50
N LEU A 249 6.94 -8.04 -27.52
CA LEU A 249 7.03 -7.61 -28.93
C LEU A 249 5.67 -7.32 -29.55
N ASP A 250 4.61 -8.02 -29.13
CA ASP A 250 3.27 -7.89 -29.68
C ASP A 250 2.21 -7.77 -28.58
N TYR A 251 1.99 -6.54 -28.12
CA TYR A 251 0.99 -6.22 -27.10
C TYR A 251 -0.46 -6.50 -27.57
N ALA A 252 -0.73 -6.58 -28.87
CA ALA A 252 -2.09 -6.86 -29.35
C ALA A 252 -2.53 -8.27 -28.92
N ARG A 253 -1.60 -9.24 -28.89
CA ARG A 253 -1.87 -10.62 -28.46
C ARG A 253 -2.10 -10.77 -26.96
N VAL A 254 -1.71 -9.79 -26.14
CA VAL A 254 -1.92 -9.81 -24.69
C VAL A 254 -3.41 -9.69 -24.34
N TRP A 255 -4.17 -8.94 -25.13
CA TRP A 255 -5.54 -8.59 -24.79
C TRP A 255 -6.50 -9.78 -24.75
N MET A 256 -6.36 -10.76 -25.65
CA MET A 256 -7.30 -11.89 -25.69
C MET A 256 -7.18 -12.78 -24.43
N PRO A 257 -6.00 -13.27 -24.02
CA PRO A 257 -5.86 -13.99 -22.75
C PRO A 257 -6.22 -13.13 -21.53
N ALA A 258 -5.84 -11.84 -21.54
CA ALA A 258 -6.17 -10.93 -20.44
C ALA A 258 -7.69 -10.75 -20.29
N LEU A 259 -8.44 -10.61 -21.39
CA LEU A 259 -9.90 -10.51 -21.36
C LEU A 259 -10.55 -11.79 -20.82
N VAL A 260 -10.04 -12.97 -21.18
CA VAL A 260 -10.54 -14.25 -20.66
C VAL A 260 -10.31 -14.36 -19.16
N ILE A 261 -9.08 -14.10 -18.69
CA ILE A 261 -8.73 -14.11 -17.26
C ILE A 261 -9.56 -13.06 -16.50
N GLY A 262 -9.70 -11.88 -17.08
CA GLY A 262 -10.47 -10.78 -16.51
C GLY A 262 -11.96 -11.11 -16.39
N ALA A 263 -12.55 -11.76 -17.39
CA ALA A 263 -13.94 -12.22 -17.35
C ALA A 263 -14.17 -13.28 -16.26
N VAL A 264 -13.25 -14.22 -16.08
CA VAL A 264 -13.31 -15.22 -15.00
C VAL A 264 -13.28 -14.54 -13.63
N LEU A 265 -12.33 -13.62 -13.42
CA LEU A 265 -12.24 -12.87 -12.16
C LEU A 265 -13.49 -12.01 -11.92
N PHE A 266 -13.99 -11.34 -12.96
CA PHE A 266 -15.21 -10.56 -12.89
C PHE A 266 -16.41 -11.42 -12.44
N GLY A 267 -16.54 -12.63 -12.98
CA GLY A 267 -17.56 -13.59 -12.56
C GLY A 267 -17.43 -13.99 -11.08
N LEU A 268 -16.20 -14.27 -10.63
CA LEU A 268 -15.91 -14.61 -9.23
C LEU A 268 -16.25 -13.46 -8.28
N PHE A 269 -15.80 -12.23 -8.57
CA PHE A 269 -16.12 -11.05 -7.77
C PHE A 269 -17.61 -10.75 -7.76
N SER A 270 -18.28 -10.87 -8.91
CA SER A 270 -19.74 -10.66 -9.00
C SER A 270 -20.50 -11.65 -8.12
N ARG A 271 -20.06 -12.91 -8.05
CA ARG A 271 -20.69 -13.93 -7.20
C ARG A 271 -20.50 -13.64 -5.71
N VAL A 272 -19.30 -13.22 -5.33
CA VAL A 272 -18.97 -12.87 -3.94
C VAL A 272 -19.67 -11.59 -3.51
N ASN A 273 -19.71 -10.57 -4.36
CA ASN A 273 -20.27 -9.25 -4.04
C ASN A 273 -21.81 -9.30 -3.84
N LYS A 274 -22.52 -10.21 -4.54
CA LYS A 274 -23.96 -10.43 -4.34
C LYS A 274 -24.33 -10.82 -2.91
N ASN A 275 -23.44 -11.49 -2.19
CA ASN A 275 -23.68 -11.95 -0.81
C ASN A 275 -23.38 -10.86 0.23
N THR A 276 -22.93 -9.68 -0.21
CA THR A 276 -22.43 -8.59 0.63
C THR A 276 -23.38 -7.38 0.60
N ALA A 277 -24.57 -7.55 0.02
CA ALA A 277 -25.49 -6.48 -0.34
C ALA A 277 -26.17 -5.82 0.88
N GLY A 278 -25.47 -4.83 1.45
CA GLY A 278 -26.04 -3.71 2.19
C GLY A 278 -25.42 -2.42 1.63
N GLU A 279 -26.27 -1.57 1.02
CA GLU A 279 -25.99 -0.29 0.36
C GLU A 279 -24.84 -0.25 -0.68
N THR A 280 -25.24 -0.04 -1.94
CA THR A 280 -24.39 0.07 -3.15
C THR A 280 -23.30 1.13 -3.05
N TYR A 281 -22.07 0.72 -2.77
CA TYR A 281 -20.90 1.59 -2.89
C TYR A 281 -20.30 1.48 -4.30
N LYS A 282 -20.51 2.50 -5.14
CA LYS A 282 -19.84 2.64 -6.46
C LYS A 282 -18.31 2.48 -6.37
N SER A 283 -17.71 2.82 -5.24
CA SER A 283 -16.26 2.64 -4.98
C SER A 283 -15.81 1.18 -5.04
N GLN A 284 -16.63 0.22 -4.62
CA GLN A 284 -16.30 -1.21 -4.66
C GLN A 284 -16.16 -1.71 -6.10
N TYR A 285 -17.04 -1.29 -7.00
CA TYR A 285 -16.96 -1.66 -8.41
C TYR A 285 -15.71 -1.07 -9.06
N ILE A 286 -15.36 0.18 -8.74
CA ILE A 286 -14.12 0.80 -9.22
C ILE A 286 -12.91 -0.01 -8.74
N LEU A 287 -12.89 -0.41 -7.45
CA LEU A 287 -11.81 -1.22 -6.91
C LEU A 287 -11.69 -2.58 -7.61
N ILE A 288 -12.81 -3.25 -7.85
CA ILE A 288 -12.87 -4.53 -8.56
C ILE A 288 -12.33 -4.37 -9.99
N VAL A 289 -12.72 -3.31 -10.70
CA VAL A 289 -12.22 -3.03 -12.06
C VAL A 289 -10.70 -2.82 -12.06
N ILE A 290 -10.16 -2.07 -11.10
CA ILE A 290 -8.71 -1.85 -10.97
C ILE A 290 -7.99 -3.18 -10.71
N ILE A 291 -8.49 -3.99 -9.76
CA ILE A 291 -7.92 -5.31 -9.45
C ILE A 291 -7.89 -6.19 -10.70
N ILE A 292 -9.02 -6.27 -11.41
CA ILE A 292 -9.15 -7.09 -12.61
C ILE A 292 -8.22 -6.60 -13.71
N ALA A 293 -8.19 -5.30 -13.98
CA ALA A 293 -7.36 -4.73 -15.03
C ALA A 293 -5.87 -5.01 -14.78
N CYS A 294 -5.37 -4.70 -13.58
CA CYS A 294 -3.98 -4.94 -13.21
C CYS A 294 -3.64 -6.44 -13.19
N TYR A 295 -4.52 -7.28 -12.64
CA TYR A 295 -4.29 -8.72 -12.56
C TYR A 295 -4.31 -9.37 -13.94
N ALA A 296 -5.33 -9.07 -14.75
CA ALA A 296 -5.49 -9.66 -16.07
C ALA A 296 -4.32 -9.30 -16.98
N PHE A 297 -3.92 -8.03 -16.99
CA PHE A 297 -2.79 -7.57 -17.79
C PHE A 297 -1.46 -8.12 -17.27
N GLY A 298 -1.11 -7.82 -16.01
CA GLY A 298 0.16 -8.22 -15.42
C GLY A 298 0.31 -9.74 -15.31
N GLY A 299 -0.76 -10.43 -14.87
CA GLY A 299 -0.78 -11.88 -14.75
C GLY A 299 -0.65 -12.58 -16.10
N THR A 300 -1.27 -12.07 -17.17
CA THR A 300 -1.10 -12.64 -18.52
C THR A 300 0.35 -12.61 -18.96
N ILE A 301 1.03 -11.47 -18.82
CA ILE A 301 2.43 -11.33 -19.25
C ILE A 301 3.36 -12.16 -18.36
N ILE A 302 3.16 -12.16 -17.04
CA ILE A 302 3.95 -13.00 -16.12
C ILE A 302 3.80 -14.47 -16.48
N ILE A 303 2.57 -14.99 -16.62
CA ILE A 303 2.33 -16.37 -17.02
C ILE A 303 2.95 -16.65 -18.39
N ASN A 304 2.81 -15.72 -19.33
CA ASN A 304 3.35 -15.85 -20.67
C ASN A 304 4.87 -16.01 -20.66
N CYS A 305 5.59 -15.22 -19.88
CA CYS A 305 7.04 -15.14 -19.90
C CYS A 305 7.70 -16.13 -18.93
N ASP A 306 7.20 -16.26 -17.70
CA ASP A 306 7.79 -17.14 -16.67
C ASP A 306 7.57 -18.61 -16.96
N LEU A 307 6.43 -18.97 -17.58
CA LEU A 307 6.15 -20.36 -17.96
C LEU A 307 6.65 -20.69 -19.38
N ASP A 308 7.36 -19.78 -20.03
CA ASP A 308 7.85 -19.97 -21.38
C ASP A 308 9.07 -20.89 -21.45
N ARG A 309 8.82 -22.12 -21.87
CA ARG A 309 9.84 -23.16 -22.11
C ARG A 309 10.29 -23.23 -23.58
N SER A 310 9.88 -22.30 -24.44
CA SER A 310 10.30 -22.29 -25.84
C SER A 310 11.79 -22.01 -25.98
N VAL A 311 12.40 -22.68 -26.96
CA VAL A 311 13.79 -22.43 -27.35
C VAL A 311 13.86 -21.05 -28.01
N PRO A 312 14.75 -20.14 -27.56
CA PRO A 312 14.84 -18.80 -28.13
C PRO A 312 15.40 -18.85 -29.55
N ALA A 313 14.81 -18.06 -30.45
CA ALA A 313 15.43 -17.71 -31.72
C ALA A 313 16.44 -16.57 -31.47
N ILE A 314 17.71 -16.85 -31.73
CA ILE A 314 18.80 -15.91 -31.45
C ILE A 314 19.05 -15.06 -32.68
N THR A 315 19.01 -13.74 -32.50
CA THR A 315 19.43 -12.75 -33.50
C THR A 315 20.47 -11.84 -32.86
N THR A 316 21.40 -11.28 -33.63
CA THR A 316 22.40 -10.36 -33.10
C THR A 316 22.02 -8.90 -33.36
N ALA A 317 22.36 -8.04 -32.42
CA ALA A 317 22.21 -6.59 -32.54
C ALA A 317 23.52 -5.90 -32.15
N LYS A 318 23.88 -4.84 -32.87
CA LYS A 318 25.01 -3.99 -32.48
C LYS A 318 24.53 -2.98 -31.45
N VAL A 319 25.32 -2.77 -30.40
CA VAL A 319 25.05 -1.75 -29.39
C VAL A 319 25.55 -0.41 -29.93
N GLU A 320 24.64 0.49 -30.25
CA GLU A 320 24.98 1.83 -30.78
C GLU A 320 25.36 2.78 -29.67
N SER A 321 24.62 2.74 -28.56
CA SER A 321 24.90 3.57 -27.39
C SER A 321 24.42 2.90 -26.10
N GLN A 322 24.94 3.35 -24.97
CA GLN A 322 24.45 2.97 -23.65
C GLN A 322 24.39 4.21 -22.75
N PHE A 323 23.34 4.33 -21.95
CA PHE A 323 23.20 5.41 -21.00
C PHE A 323 22.56 4.95 -19.70
N LYS A 324 22.90 5.68 -18.63
CA LYS A 324 22.41 5.45 -17.28
C LYS A 324 21.69 6.69 -16.80
N THR A 325 20.40 6.56 -16.55
CA THR A 325 19.59 7.65 -15.98
C THR A 325 19.51 7.45 -14.48
N THR A 326 19.94 8.45 -13.70
CA THR A 326 19.93 8.41 -12.23
C THR A 326 19.12 9.59 -11.72
N GLU A 327 17.81 9.40 -11.57
CA GLU A 327 16.96 10.37 -10.86
C GLU A 327 16.50 9.76 -9.52
N LYS A 328 15.23 9.33 -9.43
CA LYS A 328 14.70 8.64 -8.26
C LYS A 328 15.01 7.14 -8.26
N VAL A 329 15.18 6.57 -9.45
CA VAL A 329 15.55 5.17 -9.71
C VAL A 329 16.67 5.18 -10.74
N THR A 330 17.62 4.27 -10.62
CA THR A 330 18.67 4.08 -11.63
C THR A 330 18.16 3.14 -12.71
N THR A 331 18.05 3.64 -13.93
CA THR A 331 17.69 2.84 -15.12
C THR A 331 18.90 2.72 -16.03
N TYR A 332 19.09 1.54 -16.61
CA TYR A 332 20.18 1.22 -17.52
C TYR A 332 19.58 0.88 -18.87
N THR A 333 19.91 1.65 -19.90
CA THR A 333 19.29 1.54 -21.22
C THR A 333 20.37 1.36 -22.28
N LEU A 334 20.12 0.45 -23.22
CA LEU A 334 20.93 0.25 -24.42
C LEU A 334 20.14 0.70 -25.65
N THR A 335 20.79 1.45 -26.54
CA THR A 335 20.28 1.67 -27.89
C THR A 335 20.81 0.55 -28.79
N LEU A 336 19.93 -0.31 -29.25
CA LEU A 336 20.27 -1.39 -30.17
C LEU A 336 20.08 -0.92 -31.61
N GLY A 337 21.03 -1.27 -32.48
CA GLY A 337 20.85 -1.17 -33.93
C GLY A 337 19.81 -2.17 -34.45
N PRO A 338 19.42 -2.10 -35.73
CA PRO A 338 18.37 -2.95 -36.31
C PRO A 338 18.66 -4.45 -36.13
N TRP A 339 17.65 -5.22 -35.74
CA TRP A 339 17.75 -6.66 -35.51
C TRP A 339 16.43 -7.37 -35.82
N GLY A 340 16.51 -8.59 -36.38
CA GLY A 340 15.33 -9.38 -36.72
C GLY A 340 14.32 -8.61 -37.59
N HIS A 341 13.11 -8.40 -37.06
CA HIS A 341 12.05 -7.63 -37.74
C HIS A 341 12.07 -6.13 -37.41
N ARG A 342 12.87 -5.68 -36.44
CA ARG A 342 13.03 -4.28 -36.07
C ARG A 342 14.05 -3.63 -37.00
N LYS A 343 13.59 -2.68 -37.82
CA LYS A 343 14.41 -1.99 -38.83
C LYS A 343 15.03 -0.66 -38.36
N GLN A 344 14.71 -0.24 -37.14
CA GLN A 344 15.13 1.03 -36.57
C GLN A 344 15.84 0.80 -35.24
N ASN A 345 16.62 1.79 -34.82
CA ASN A 345 17.25 1.76 -33.51
C ASN A 345 16.17 1.84 -32.43
N GLU A 346 16.32 1.02 -31.38
CA GLU A 346 15.36 0.93 -30.29
C GLU A 346 16.10 0.95 -28.96
N ASP A 347 15.55 1.70 -28.01
CA ASP A 347 16.05 1.76 -26.65
C ASP A 347 15.42 0.63 -25.84
N VAL A 348 16.25 -0.13 -25.13
CA VAL A 348 15.84 -1.29 -24.33
C VAL A 348 16.44 -1.19 -22.94
N ASP A 349 15.59 -1.35 -21.93
CA ASP A 349 16.02 -1.36 -20.54
C ASP A 349 16.61 -2.73 -20.17
N ILE A 350 17.76 -2.69 -19.50
CA ILE A 350 18.51 -3.90 -19.13
C ILE A 350 18.87 -3.95 -17.64
N PRO A 351 19.11 -5.14 -17.08
CA PRO A 351 19.65 -5.27 -15.73
C PRO A 351 21.01 -4.60 -15.61
N GLY A 352 21.25 -3.93 -14.47
CA GLY A 352 22.53 -3.25 -14.20
C GLY A 352 23.75 -4.19 -14.15
N SER A 353 23.54 -5.49 -13.93
CA SER A 353 24.58 -6.52 -14.03
C SER A 353 25.05 -6.69 -15.48
N LEU A 354 24.11 -6.74 -16.43
CA LEU A 354 24.39 -6.87 -17.86
C LEU A 354 25.02 -5.58 -18.42
N TYR A 355 24.52 -4.41 -17.99
CA TYR A 355 25.03 -3.10 -18.41
C TYR A 355 26.54 -2.95 -18.15
N LYS A 356 27.03 -3.42 -17.01
CA LYS A 356 28.46 -3.34 -16.66
C LYS A 356 29.37 -4.18 -17.55
N THR A 357 28.82 -5.13 -18.30
CA THR A 357 29.59 -6.05 -19.14
C THR A 357 29.59 -5.66 -20.62
N ILE A 358 28.67 -4.79 -21.03
CA ILE A 358 28.46 -4.40 -22.43
C ILE A 358 29.04 -3.00 -22.67
N SER A 359 29.68 -2.80 -23.83
CA SER A 359 30.17 -1.51 -24.29
C SER A 359 29.58 -1.13 -25.65
N PRO A 360 29.46 0.17 -25.97
CA PRO A 360 29.09 0.60 -27.32
C PRO A 360 30.05 0.01 -28.36
N GLY A 361 29.49 -0.49 -29.46
CA GLY A 361 30.21 -1.24 -30.48
C GLY A 361 30.18 -2.77 -30.30
N ASP A 362 29.81 -3.28 -29.12
CA ASP A 362 29.65 -4.71 -28.89
C ASP A 362 28.49 -5.28 -29.73
N ILE A 363 28.59 -6.56 -30.05
CA ILE A 363 27.50 -7.35 -30.63
C ILE A 363 26.90 -8.17 -29.51
N VAL A 364 25.58 -8.04 -29.30
CA VAL A 364 24.83 -8.75 -28.28
C VAL A 364 23.83 -9.71 -28.90
N ASN A 365 23.50 -10.77 -28.17
CA ASN A 365 22.49 -11.74 -28.55
C ASN A 365 21.12 -11.28 -28.06
N VAL A 366 20.20 -11.07 -29.00
CA VAL A 366 18.78 -10.84 -28.75
C VAL A 366 18.05 -12.17 -28.85
N ASN A 367 17.58 -12.67 -27.70
CA ASN A 367 16.93 -13.96 -27.57
C ASN A 367 15.42 -13.77 -27.66
N VAL A 368 14.83 -14.11 -28.80
CA VAL A 368 13.39 -13.99 -29.01
C VAL A 368 12.69 -15.28 -28.64
N LYS A 369 11.77 -15.22 -27.69
CA LYS A 369 10.95 -16.35 -27.28
C LYS A 369 9.51 -16.23 -27.79
N LYS A 370 8.83 -17.38 -27.89
CA LYS A 370 7.46 -17.45 -28.42
C LYS A 370 6.40 -16.98 -27.42
N GLY A 371 6.64 -17.12 -26.12
CA GLY A 371 5.66 -16.93 -25.06
C GLY A 371 4.76 -18.16 -24.87
N PHE A 372 4.37 -18.45 -23.62
CA PHE A 372 3.43 -19.54 -23.31
C PHE A 372 2.06 -19.35 -23.98
N PHE A 373 1.59 -18.12 -24.13
CA PHE A 373 0.35 -17.79 -24.86
C PHE A 373 0.60 -17.40 -26.33
N ASN A 374 1.76 -17.74 -26.90
CA ASN A 374 2.22 -17.26 -28.21
C ASN A 374 2.30 -15.72 -28.30
N ILE A 375 2.59 -15.07 -27.17
CA ILE A 375 2.90 -13.64 -27.08
C ILE A 375 4.43 -13.50 -27.10
N PRO A 376 5.04 -13.11 -28.23
CA PRO A 376 6.48 -13.05 -28.36
C PRO A 376 7.07 -11.98 -27.44
N TRP A 377 8.20 -12.30 -26.84
CA TRP A 377 8.97 -11.40 -25.97
C TRP A 377 10.45 -11.69 -26.14
N PHE A 378 11.32 -10.78 -25.71
CA PHE A 378 12.76 -10.97 -25.85
C PHE A 378 13.53 -10.58 -24.59
N TYR A 379 14.77 -11.05 -24.53
CA TYR A 379 15.77 -10.60 -23.55
C TYR A 379 17.16 -10.61 -24.18
N ILE A 380 18.05 -9.78 -23.63
CA ILE A 380 19.41 -9.61 -24.13
C ILE A 380 20.36 -10.50 -23.32
N SER A 381 21.28 -11.18 -24.01
CA SER A 381 22.42 -11.85 -23.41
C SER A 381 23.70 -11.51 -24.17
N ARG A 382 24.84 -11.72 -23.53
CA ARG A 382 26.13 -11.72 -24.22
C ARG A 382 26.40 -13.09 -24.81
#